data_AF-A0A067NNJ0-F1
#
_entry.id   AF-A0A067NNJ0-F1
#
_cell.length_a   1.000
_cell.length_b   1.000
_cell.length_c   1.000
_cell.angle_alpha   90.00
_cell.angle_beta   90.00
_cell.angle_gamma   90.00
#
_symmetry.space_group_name_H-M   'P 1'
#
loop_
_entity.id
_entity.type
_entity.pdbx_description
1 polymer ?
#
loop_
_entity_poly.entity_id
_entity_poly.type
_entity_poly.pdbx_seq_one_letter_code
_entity_poly.pdbx_strand_id
1 'polypeptide(L)'
;MLKSLTFFELPKVKVPMPQSLFVLTVASLLGASVSLIVSMLDLGVLSLYVTPPVSAITIIFLSVVLVVAHRKREEGYPSYYSTTILCAYIVSIGWLVGFITTMVVLVKGEAVGYQVNTLNMQGVAANAHTQRLQCFLTFVEFTLVGGLGLCGHLIARKEGEPDSWRPMAEVTETTTKEAEEGDFI
;
A
#
# COMPACT_ATOMS: atom_id res chain seq x y z
N MET A 1 0.32 21.75 -24.15
CA MET A 1 1.79 21.69 -23.98
C MET A 1 2.08 21.68 -22.47
N LEU A 2 1.91 20.54 -21.80
CA LEU A 2 2.17 20.44 -20.36
C LEU A 2 3.69 20.37 -20.16
N LYS A 3 4.26 21.40 -19.52
CA LYS A 3 5.65 21.38 -19.07
C LYS A 3 5.81 20.23 -18.07
N SER A 4 6.66 19.27 -18.45
CA SER A 4 7.19 18.22 -17.60
C SER A 4 7.65 18.85 -16.28
N LEU A 5 6.93 18.56 -15.20
CA LEU A 5 7.40 18.83 -13.84
C LEU A 5 8.60 17.93 -13.63
N THR A 6 9.80 18.52 -13.73
CA THR A 6 11.06 17.89 -13.34
C THR A 6 11.01 17.62 -11.85
N PHE A 7 10.45 16.46 -11.53
CA PHE A 7 10.51 15.80 -10.24
C PHE A 7 11.99 15.73 -9.84
N PHE A 8 12.30 16.22 -8.63
CA PHE A 8 13.56 16.06 -7.91
C PHE A 8 14.49 14.99 -8.50
N GLU A 9 15.67 15.38 -8.99
CA GLU A 9 16.76 14.43 -9.27
C GLU A 9 17.30 13.89 -7.95
N LEU A 10 16.53 13.00 -7.32
CA LEU A 10 17.01 12.17 -6.23
C LEU A 10 18.15 11.30 -6.77
N PRO A 11 19.19 11.03 -5.95
CA PRO A 11 20.26 10.12 -6.34
C PRO A 11 19.64 8.83 -6.88
N LYS A 12 20.08 8.40 -8.07
CA LYS A 12 19.65 7.15 -8.72
C LYS A 12 20.15 5.96 -7.89
N VAL A 13 19.55 5.75 -6.73
CA VAL A 13 19.54 4.45 -6.09
C VAL A 13 18.87 3.54 -7.10
N LYS A 14 19.58 2.51 -7.56
CA LYS A 14 19.02 1.47 -8.43
C LYS A 14 18.02 0.66 -7.60
N VAL A 15 16.84 1.24 -7.37
CA VAL A 15 15.73 0.55 -6.74
C VAL A 15 15.19 -0.43 -7.81
N PRO A 16 15.07 -1.73 -7.48
CA PRO A 16 14.59 -2.74 -8.44
C PRO A 16 13.12 -2.54 -8.84
N MET A 17 12.39 -1.66 -8.13
CA MET A 17 11.00 -1.33 -8.41
C MET A 17 10.89 -0.06 -9.29
N PRO A 18 9.94 -0.01 -10.24
CA PRO A 18 9.60 1.22 -10.96
C PRO A 18 9.35 2.38 -10.00
N GLN A 19 9.96 3.54 -10.27
CA GLN A 19 9.94 4.69 -9.38
C GLN A 19 8.52 5.14 -9.00
N SER A 20 7.58 5.06 -9.95
CA SER A 20 6.17 5.39 -9.70
C SER A 20 5.53 4.50 -8.63
N LEU A 21 5.77 3.18 -8.70
CA LEU A 21 5.27 2.22 -7.70
C LEU A 21 5.92 2.43 -6.35
N PHE A 22 7.23 2.72 -6.33
CA PHE A 22 7.94 3.00 -5.08
C PHE A 22 7.38 4.24 -4.38
N VAL A 23 7.21 5.35 -5.11
CA VAL A 23 6.66 6.60 -4.55
C VAL A 23 5.23 6.39 -4.06
N LEU A 24 4.38 5.70 -4.82
CA LEU A 24 3.00 5.37 -4.40
C LEU A 24 2.98 4.50 -3.14
N THR A 25 3.87 3.49 -3.07
CA THR A 25 3.99 2.59 -1.91
C THR A 25 4.38 3.38 -0.65
N VAL A 26 5.40 4.23 -0.74
CA VAL A 26 5.86 5.04 0.39
C VAL A 26 4.80 6.06 0.81
N ALA A 27 4.16 6.74 -0.16
CA ALA A 27 3.10 7.70 0.12
C ALA A 27 1.91 7.04 0.83
N SER A 28 1.46 5.89 0.34
CA SER A 28 0.36 5.13 0.98
C SER A 28 0.77 4.55 2.33
N LEU A 29 2.02 4.11 2.50
CA LEU A 29 2.50 3.64 3.81
C LEU A 29 2.46 4.75 4.86
N LEU A 30 2.89 5.96 4.50
CA LEU A 30 2.82 7.13 5.37
C LEU A 30 1.36 7.53 5.65
N GLY A 31 0.52 7.61 4.62
CA GLY A 31 -0.87 8.01 4.79
C GLY A 31 -1.70 6.97 5.58
N ALA A 32 -1.45 5.67 5.40
CA ALA A 32 -2.04 4.60 6.21
C ALA A 32 -1.56 4.67 7.67
N SER A 33 -0.29 5.02 7.91
CA SER A 33 0.25 5.22 9.27
C SER A 33 -0.40 6.42 9.96
N VAL A 34 -0.55 7.55 9.25
CA VAL A 34 -1.27 8.73 9.75
C VAL A 34 -2.72 8.40 10.01
N SER A 35 -3.38 7.68 9.10
CA SER A 35 -4.78 7.26 9.26
C SER A 35 -4.96 6.38 10.49
N LEU A 36 -4.05 5.42 10.72
CA LEU A 36 -4.08 4.58 11.91
C LEU A 36 -3.90 5.40 13.20
N ILE A 37 -2.93 6.32 13.24
CA ILE A 37 -2.71 7.21 14.40
C ILE A 37 -3.97 8.04 14.67
N VAL A 38 -4.53 8.68 13.65
CA VAL A 38 -5.76 9.49 13.78
C VAL A 38 -6.93 8.62 14.25
N SER A 39 -7.08 7.40 13.75
CA SER A 39 -8.14 6.48 14.18
C SER A 39 -7.93 5.87 15.56
N MET A 40 -6.69 5.86 16.09
CA MET A 40 -6.43 5.46 17.47
C MET A 40 -6.61 6.61 18.47
N LEU A 41 -6.31 7.84 18.05
CA LEU A 41 -6.49 9.06 18.86
C LEU A 41 -7.96 9.45 18.99
N ASP A 42 -8.72 9.26 17.91
CA ASP A 42 -10.14 9.56 17.87
C ASP A 42 -10.91 8.29 18.20
N LEU A 43 -11.53 8.24 19.40
CA LEU A 43 -12.38 7.15 19.89
C LEU A 43 -13.71 7.02 19.09
N GLY A 44 -13.69 7.28 17.78
CA GLY A 44 -14.82 7.26 16.88
C GLY A 44 -15.35 5.85 16.68
N VAL A 45 -16.31 5.46 17.51
CA VAL A 45 -16.82 4.10 17.72
C VAL A 45 -17.18 3.33 16.44
N LEU A 46 -17.53 4.00 15.34
CA LEU A 46 -17.91 3.33 14.08
C LEU A 46 -16.81 3.24 13.02
N SER A 47 -15.94 4.25 12.87
CA SER A 47 -14.79 4.11 11.98
C SER A 47 -13.70 3.22 12.59
N LEU A 48 -13.68 3.12 13.93
CA LEU A 48 -12.81 2.22 14.72
C LEU A 48 -12.84 0.76 14.26
N TYR A 49 -13.96 0.28 13.71
CA TYR A 49 -14.07 -1.13 13.31
C TYR A 49 -13.57 -1.43 11.90
N VAL A 50 -13.53 -0.44 11.00
CA VAL A 50 -13.15 -0.66 9.60
C VAL A 50 -11.82 0.01 9.27
N THR A 51 -11.64 1.28 9.62
CA THR A 51 -10.47 2.05 9.22
C THR A 51 -9.18 1.57 9.88
N PRO A 52 -9.11 1.32 11.20
CA PRO A 52 -7.91 0.76 11.84
C PRO A 52 -7.46 -0.59 11.27
N PRO A 53 -8.31 -1.63 11.16
CA PRO A 53 -7.83 -2.91 10.62
C PRO A 53 -7.42 -2.79 9.15
N VAL A 54 -8.13 -2.02 8.33
CA VAL A 54 -7.73 -1.79 6.94
C VAL A 54 -6.40 -1.04 6.87
N SER A 55 -6.19 -0.04 7.73
CA SER A 55 -4.91 0.68 7.83
C SER A 55 -3.76 -0.25 8.24
N ALA A 56 -3.98 -1.08 9.27
CA ALA A 56 -2.98 -2.04 9.75
C ALA A 56 -2.63 -3.09 8.68
N ILE A 57 -3.64 -3.65 8.00
CA ILE A 57 -3.44 -4.59 6.88
C ILE A 57 -2.66 -3.90 5.76
N THR A 58 -2.98 -2.64 5.43
CA THR A 58 -2.27 -1.86 4.41
C THR A 58 -0.81 -1.66 4.79
N ILE A 59 -0.52 -1.28 6.04
CA ILE A 59 0.85 -1.10 6.54
C ILE A 59 1.64 -2.40 6.44
N ILE A 60 1.07 -3.52 6.90
CA ILE A 60 1.71 -4.83 6.84
C ILE A 60 1.96 -5.23 5.38
N PHE A 61 0.94 -5.13 4.53
CA PHE A 61 1.02 -5.46 3.11
C PHE A 61 2.11 -4.65 2.40
N LEU A 62 2.08 -3.31 2.50
CA LEU A 62 3.06 -2.46 1.82
C LEU A 62 4.47 -2.64 2.39
N SER A 63 4.61 -2.90 3.70
CA SER A 63 5.92 -3.25 4.29
C SER A 63 6.45 -4.57 3.73
N VAL A 64 5.60 -5.59 3.60
CA VAL A 64 5.97 -6.88 2.96
C VAL A 64 6.37 -6.65 1.50
N VAL A 65 5.61 -5.86 0.75
CA VAL A 65 5.92 -5.53 -0.66
C VAL A 65 7.30 -4.86 -0.76
N LEU A 66 7.60 -3.89 0.11
CA LEU A 66 8.91 -3.23 0.15
C LEU A 66 10.03 -4.22 0.48
N VAL A 67 9.84 -5.10 1.46
CA VAL A 67 10.83 -6.12 1.82
C VAL A 67 11.05 -7.10 0.67
N VAL A 68 9.98 -7.61 0.05
CA VAL A 68 10.05 -8.56 -1.06
C VAL A 68 10.72 -7.93 -2.28
N ALA A 69 10.43 -6.66 -2.59
CA ALA A 69 11.05 -5.94 -3.69
C ALA A 69 12.58 -5.85 -3.56
N HIS A 70 13.10 -5.75 -2.33
CA HIS A 70 14.55 -5.68 -2.07
C HIS A 70 15.20 -7.05 -1.92
N ARG A 71 14.44 -8.13 -1.70
CA ARG A 71 14.98 -9.48 -1.60
C ARG A 71 15.34 -10.01 -2.97
N LYS A 72 16.60 -10.46 -3.11
CA LYS A 72 17.07 -11.18 -4.31
C LYS A 72 16.15 -12.36 -4.60
N ARG A 73 15.82 -12.57 -5.88
CA ARG A 73 15.03 -13.70 -6.38
C ARG A 73 16.00 -14.79 -6.83
N GLU A 74 15.77 -16.01 -6.35
CA GLU A 74 16.43 -17.22 -6.85
C GLU A 74 15.77 -17.67 -8.16
N GLU A 75 16.56 -18.27 -9.04
CA GLU A 75 16.10 -18.81 -10.32
C GLU A 75 15.07 -19.93 -10.08
N GLY A 76 13.94 -19.90 -10.79
CA GLY A 76 12.85 -20.87 -10.63
C GLY A 76 11.75 -20.50 -9.62
N TYR A 77 11.94 -19.50 -8.77
CA TYR A 77 10.85 -19.01 -7.89
C TYR A 77 9.88 -18.09 -8.63
N PRO A 78 8.58 -18.09 -8.26
CA PRO A 78 7.59 -17.22 -8.90
C PRO A 78 7.83 -15.74 -8.59
N SER A 79 7.42 -14.88 -9.53
CA SER A 79 7.61 -13.43 -9.43
C SER A 79 6.79 -12.80 -8.29
N TYR A 80 5.59 -13.30 -7.99
CA TYR A 80 4.59 -12.71 -7.05
C TYR A 80 4.08 -11.30 -7.39
N TYR A 81 4.45 -10.75 -8.55
CA TYR A 81 4.03 -9.42 -8.99
C TYR A 81 2.51 -9.31 -9.16
N SER A 82 1.91 -10.25 -9.89
CA SER A 82 0.46 -10.31 -10.11
C SER A 82 -0.33 -10.50 -8.81
N THR A 83 0.21 -11.29 -7.88
CA THR A 83 -0.37 -11.44 -6.53
C THR A 83 -0.36 -10.11 -5.78
N THR A 84 0.75 -9.36 -5.87
CA THR A 84 0.86 -8.03 -5.25
C THR A 84 -0.18 -7.06 -5.80
N ILE A 85 -0.40 -7.05 -7.12
CA ILE A 85 -1.44 -6.22 -7.76
C ILE A 85 -2.85 -6.62 -7.29
N LEU A 86 -3.14 -7.92 -7.24
CA LEU A 86 -4.43 -8.42 -6.75
C LEU A 86 -4.68 -8.02 -5.30
N CYS A 87 -3.68 -8.20 -4.43
CA CYS A 87 -3.75 -7.77 -3.03
C CYS A 87 -3.97 -6.25 -2.91
N ALA A 88 -3.30 -5.44 -3.72
CA ALA A 88 -3.52 -4.00 -3.76
C ALA A 88 -4.98 -3.65 -4.09
N TYR A 89 -5.59 -4.31 -5.09
CA TYR A 89 -7.02 -4.11 -5.38
C TYR A 89 -7.93 -4.50 -4.22
N ILE A 90 -7.68 -5.64 -3.56
CA ILE A 90 -8.47 -6.09 -2.41
C ILE A 90 -8.38 -5.08 -1.27
N VAL A 91 -7.18 -4.60 -0.96
CA VAL A 91 -6.96 -3.58 0.09
C VAL A 91 -7.63 -2.26 -0.29
N SER A 92 -7.56 -1.85 -1.57
CA SER A 92 -8.25 -0.67 -2.09
C SER A 92 -9.78 -0.78 -1.93
N ILE A 93 -10.38 -1.94 -2.21
CA ILE A 93 -11.81 -2.17 -1.94
C ILE A 93 -12.12 -2.00 -0.45
N GLY A 94 -11.25 -2.49 0.44
CA GLY A 94 -11.37 -2.25 1.89
C GLY A 94 -11.42 -0.77 2.25
N TRP A 95 -10.55 0.05 1.66
CA TRP A 95 -10.56 1.51 1.83
C TRP A 95 -11.82 2.16 1.26
N LEU A 96 -12.32 1.69 0.12
CA LEU A 96 -13.57 2.17 -0.46
C LEU A 96 -14.77 1.87 0.46
N VAL A 97 -14.83 0.66 1.02
CA VAL A 97 -15.86 0.27 2.00
C VAL A 97 -15.76 1.14 3.26
N GLY A 98 -14.54 1.39 3.75
CA GLY A 98 -14.29 2.31 4.85
C GLY A 98 -14.82 3.72 4.55
N PHE A 99 -14.47 4.26 3.38
CA PHE A 99 -14.93 5.57 2.91
C PHE A 99 -16.47 5.66 2.83
N ILE A 100 -17.12 4.68 2.20
CA ILE A 100 -18.58 4.62 2.09
C ILE A 100 -19.21 4.57 3.49
N THR A 101 -18.67 3.75 4.39
CA THR A 101 -19.15 3.63 5.78
C THR A 101 -19.04 4.95 6.51
N THR A 102 -17.89 5.62 6.44
CA THR A 102 -17.68 6.95 7.04
C THR A 102 -18.63 8.00 6.45
N MET A 103 -18.85 7.99 5.13
CA MET A 103 -19.80 8.90 4.46
C MET A 103 -21.25 8.65 4.90
N VAL A 104 -21.68 7.39 4.99
CA VAL A 104 -23.03 7.05 5.47
C VAL A 104 -23.23 7.52 6.91
N VAL A 105 -22.25 7.31 7.78
CA VAL A 105 -22.30 7.80 9.17
C VAL A 105 -22.36 9.33 9.20
N LEU A 106 -21.59 10.01 8.35
CA LEU A 106 -21.55 11.47 8.31
C LEU A 106 -22.85 12.09 7.78
N VAL A 107 -23.48 11.47 6.78
CA VAL A 107 -24.69 12.01 6.11
C VAL A 107 -25.98 11.55 6.79
N LYS A 108 -26.06 10.28 7.23
CA LYS A 108 -27.26 9.67 7.80
C LYS A 108 -27.20 9.43 9.31
N GLY A 109 -26.16 9.93 9.98
CA GLY A 109 -25.96 9.74 11.42
C GLY A 109 -27.16 10.16 12.28
N GLU A 110 -27.94 11.14 11.84
CA GLU A 110 -29.18 11.59 12.50
C GLU A 110 -30.25 10.50 12.61
N ALA A 111 -30.49 9.74 11.54
CA ALA A 111 -31.54 8.73 11.50
C ALA A 111 -31.20 7.46 12.29
N VAL A 112 -29.91 7.22 12.56
CA VAL A 112 -29.40 5.99 13.18
C VAL A 112 -28.87 6.24 14.60
N GLY A 113 -28.97 7.48 15.13
CA GLY A 113 -28.50 7.83 16.48
C GLY A 113 -26.97 7.91 16.62
N TYR A 114 -26.23 7.80 15.52
CA TYR A 114 -24.76 7.90 15.49
C TYR A 114 -24.26 9.30 15.17
N GLN A 115 -25.11 10.31 15.35
CA GLN A 115 -24.70 11.69 15.18
C GLN A 115 -23.62 12.04 16.22
N VAL A 116 -22.60 12.79 15.80
CA VAL A 116 -21.49 13.24 16.65
C VAL A 116 -21.98 13.86 17.96
N ASN A 117 -23.07 14.63 17.89
CA ASN A 117 -23.67 15.27 19.06
C ASN A 117 -24.25 14.24 20.05
N THR A 118 -24.94 13.20 19.54
CA THR A 118 -25.48 12.12 20.36
C THR A 118 -24.37 11.30 21.02
N LEU A 119 -23.29 11.02 20.28
CA LEU A 119 -22.11 10.32 20.80
C LEU A 119 -21.40 11.14 21.88
N ASN A 120 -21.26 12.46 21.68
CA ASN A 120 -20.75 13.38 22.71
C ASN A 120 -21.62 13.38 23.97
N MET A 121 -22.95 13.37 23.82
CA MET A 121 -23.86 13.25 24.97
C MET A 121 -23.74 11.90 25.70
N GLN A 122 -23.29 10.85 25.01
CA GLN A 122 -23.00 9.53 25.59
C GLN A 122 -21.58 9.43 26.21
N GLY A 123 -20.83 10.53 26.26
CA GLY A 123 -19.48 10.58 26.83
C GLY A 123 -18.37 10.10 25.88
N VAL A 124 -18.69 9.84 24.62
CA VAL A 124 -17.69 9.56 23.58
C VAL A 124 -17.19 10.89 23.05
N ALA A 125 -15.89 11.17 23.16
CA ALA A 125 -15.27 12.40 22.64
C ALA A 125 -15.20 12.40 21.10
N ALA A 126 -16.34 12.41 20.42
CA ALA A 126 -16.44 12.40 18.98
C ALA A 126 -16.42 13.84 18.44
N ASN A 127 -15.61 14.10 17.41
CA ASN A 127 -15.56 15.42 16.77
C ASN A 127 -15.95 15.33 15.27
N ALA A 128 -16.78 16.27 14.81
CA ALA A 128 -17.17 16.32 13.40
C ALA A 128 -15.97 16.63 12.48
N HIS A 129 -14.99 17.38 12.98
CA HIS A 129 -13.78 17.70 12.23
C HIS A 129 -12.89 16.47 12.00
N THR A 130 -12.77 15.61 13.01
CA THR A 130 -11.95 14.39 12.91
C THR A 130 -12.61 13.36 12.00
N GLN A 131 -13.94 13.23 12.03
CA GLN A 131 -14.68 12.40 11.06
C GLN A 131 -14.49 12.87 9.61
N ARG A 132 -14.55 14.20 9.37
CA ARG A 132 -14.28 14.77 8.02
C ARG A 132 -12.84 14.49 7.58
N LEU A 133 -11.87 14.62 8.49
CA LEU A 133 -10.47 14.31 8.20
C LEU A 133 -10.30 12.81 7.87
N GLN A 134 -10.90 11.91 8.66
CA GLN A 134 -10.86 10.47 8.37
C GLN A 134 -11.51 10.12 7.03
N CYS A 135 -12.62 10.79 6.68
CA CYS A 135 -13.26 10.62 5.37
C CYS A 135 -12.33 11.06 4.22
N PHE A 136 -11.64 12.18 4.38
CA PHE A 136 -10.63 12.62 3.42
C PHE A 136 -9.46 11.64 3.31
N LEU A 137 -8.90 11.21 4.45
CA LEU A 137 -7.78 10.27 4.50
C LEU A 137 -8.13 8.91 3.86
N THR A 138 -9.30 8.36 4.17
CA THR A 138 -9.77 7.09 3.57
C THR A 138 -9.94 7.20 2.05
N PHE A 139 -10.42 8.33 1.53
CA PHE A 139 -10.51 8.59 0.09
C PHE A 139 -9.12 8.70 -0.57
N VAL A 140 -8.19 9.39 0.08
CA VAL A 140 -6.80 9.50 -0.39
C VAL A 140 -6.14 8.11 -0.43
N GLU A 141 -6.27 7.31 0.61
CA GLU A 141 -5.72 5.94 0.65
C GLU A 141 -6.36 5.03 -0.40
N PHE A 142 -7.68 5.10 -0.59
CA PHE A 142 -8.34 4.39 -1.69
C PHE A 142 -7.70 4.72 -3.04
N THR A 143 -7.45 6.01 -3.28
CA THR A 143 -6.84 6.50 -4.53
C THR A 143 -5.39 6.08 -4.66
N LEU A 144 -4.60 6.12 -3.58
CA LEU A 144 -3.18 5.74 -3.59
C LEU A 144 -3.00 4.23 -3.80
N VAL A 145 -3.68 3.41 -2.99
CA VAL A 145 -3.60 1.94 -3.09
C VAL A 145 -4.23 1.45 -4.40
N GLY A 146 -5.37 2.03 -4.80
CA GLY A 146 -6.00 1.74 -6.09
C GLY A 146 -5.12 2.16 -7.27
N GLY A 147 -4.47 3.33 -7.15
CA GLY A 147 -3.48 3.81 -8.12
C GLY A 147 -2.28 2.90 -8.22
N LEU A 148 -1.79 2.33 -7.11
CA LEU A 148 -0.73 1.33 -7.12
C LEU A 148 -1.14 0.06 -7.89
N GLY A 149 -2.35 -0.44 -7.64
CA GLY A 149 -2.91 -1.58 -8.40
C GLY A 149 -3.04 -1.29 -9.89
N LEU A 150 -3.57 -0.11 -10.24
CA LEU A 150 -3.76 0.32 -11.63
C LEU A 150 -2.41 0.51 -12.35
N CYS A 151 -1.47 1.24 -11.74
CA CYS A 151 -0.14 1.45 -12.31
C CYS A 151 0.61 0.12 -12.46
N GLY A 152 0.55 -0.75 -11.46
CA GLY A 152 1.17 -2.07 -11.53
C GLY A 152 0.57 -2.92 -12.66
N HIS A 153 -0.75 -2.92 -12.79
CA HIS A 153 -1.44 -3.61 -13.89
C HIS A 153 -1.08 -3.04 -15.26
N LEU A 154 -0.98 -1.71 -15.40
CA LEU A 154 -0.57 -1.07 -16.65
C LEU A 154 0.88 -1.40 -17.04
N ILE A 155 1.78 -1.51 -16.06
CA ILE A 155 3.16 -1.96 -16.28
C ILE A 155 3.15 -3.43 -16.73
N ALA A 156 2.42 -4.31 -16.02
CA ALA A 156 2.28 -5.72 -16.40
C ALA A 156 1.78 -5.90 -17.84
N ARG A 157 0.83 -5.06 -18.25
CA ARG A 157 0.25 -5.12 -19.60
C ARG A 157 1.22 -4.64 -20.68
N LYS A 158 2.09 -3.68 -20.38
CA LYS A 158 3.05 -3.11 -21.35
C LYS A 158 4.30 -3.96 -21.51
N GLU A 159 4.80 -4.50 -20.41
CA GLU A 159 6.13 -5.14 -20.34
C GLU A 159 6.04 -6.67 -20.13
N GLY A 160 4.86 -7.21 -19.86
CA GLY A 160 4.68 -8.58 -19.34
C GLY A 160 4.82 -8.62 -17.82
N GLU A 161 4.84 -9.81 -17.21
CA GLU A 161 5.20 -9.91 -15.79
C GLU A 161 6.66 -9.46 -15.64
N PRO A 162 6.94 -8.33 -14.98
CA PRO A 162 8.28 -7.77 -14.98
C PRO A 162 9.15 -8.60 -14.05
N ASP A 163 9.85 -9.61 -14.56
CA ASP A 163 10.79 -10.43 -13.77
C ASP A 163 11.87 -9.58 -13.07
N SER A 164 12.13 -8.39 -13.63
CA SER A 164 13.08 -7.38 -13.15
C SER A 164 12.63 -6.56 -11.95
N TRP A 165 11.38 -6.70 -11.47
CA TRP A 165 10.88 -5.93 -10.31
C TRP A 165 11.58 -6.31 -8.99
N ARG A 166 12.32 -7.42 -9.00
CA ARG A 166 13.21 -7.90 -7.94
C ARG A 166 14.61 -8.13 -8.53
N PRO A 167 15.69 -7.88 -7.77
CA PRO A 167 17.03 -8.19 -8.22
C PRO A 167 17.23 -9.71 -8.29
N MET A 168 17.96 -10.22 -9.28
CA MET A 168 18.32 -11.65 -9.32
C MET A 168 19.46 -11.94 -8.32
N ALA A 169 19.44 -13.13 -7.71
CA ALA A 169 20.61 -13.64 -7.02
C ALA A 169 21.75 -13.80 -8.05
N GLU A 170 22.93 -13.25 -7.74
CA GLU A 170 24.12 -13.53 -8.55
C GLU A 170 24.41 -15.02 -8.41
N VAL A 171 24.37 -15.75 -9.53
CA VAL A 171 24.81 -17.15 -9.57
C VAL A 171 26.31 -17.12 -9.35
N THR A 172 26.76 -17.42 -8.14
CA THR A 172 28.19 -17.58 -7.86
C THR A 172 28.66 -18.83 -8.61
N GLU A 173 29.21 -18.65 -9.82
CA GLU A 173 29.86 -19.70 -10.65
C GLU A 173 31.15 -20.22 -9.98
N THR A 174 31.08 -20.68 -8.74
CA THR A 174 32.26 -21.21 -8.01
C THR A 174 32.40 -22.72 -8.08
N THR A 175 31.43 -23.47 -8.63
CA THR A 175 31.39 -24.93 -8.47
C THR A 175 31.74 -25.75 -9.71
N THR A 176 32.13 -25.15 -10.83
CA THR A 176 32.48 -25.91 -12.05
C THR A 176 33.97 -26.00 -12.33
N LYS A 177 34.82 -25.19 -11.67
CA LYS A 177 36.29 -25.32 -11.82
C LYS A 177 36.91 -26.41 -10.95
N GLU A 178 36.32 -26.74 -9.80
CA GLU A 178 36.83 -27.83 -8.95
C GLU A 178 36.47 -29.24 -9.45
N ALA A 179 35.49 -29.36 -10.38
CA ALA A 179 35.14 -30.64 -10.99
C ALA A 179 36.03 -31.00 -12.20
N GLU A 180 36.62 -30.02 -12.88
CA GLU A 180 37.56 -30.28 -14.00
C GLU A 180 39.01 -30.49 -13.53
N GLU A 181 39.38 -30.05 -12.33
CA GLU A 181 40.72 -30.29 -11.74
C GLU A 181 40.83 -31.64 -11.00
N GLY A 182 39.71 -32.36 -10.78
CA GLY A 182 39.68 -33.64 -10.07
C GLY A 182 39.90 -34.90 -10.92
N ASP A 183 39.87 -34.80 -12.25
CA ASP A 183 39.98 -35.94 -13.19
C ASP A 183 41.38 -36.08 -13.83
N PHE A 184 42.39 -35.40 -13.26
CA PHE A 184 43.80 -35.51 -13.66
C PHE A 184 44.67 -36.18 -12.59
N ILE A 185 44.31 -37.38 -12.11
CA ILE A 185 45.25 -38.31 -11.45
C ILE A 185 44.99 -39.75 -11.88
#